data_AF-A6G1K7-F1
#
_entry.id   AF-A6G1K7-F1
#
_cell.length_a   1.000
_cell.length_b   1.000
_cell.length_c   1.000
_cell.angle_alpha   90.00
_cell.angle_beta   90.00
_cell.angle_gamma   90.00
#
_symmetry.space_group_name_H-M   'P 1'
#
loop_
_entity.id
_entity.type
_entity.pdbx_description
1 polymer ?
#
loop_
_entity_poly.entity_id
_entity_poly.type
_entity_poly.pdbx_seq_one_letter_code
_entity_poly.pdbx_strand_id
1 'polypeptide(L)'
;MGMNRTLASHRVGHTLLCLGACSALSLACVDSTLPTPSADDETGESEDEATSEDTTESTEDDTTESTEDDTTESTEDDATESTEEDTETDTGFELSPEDLAEIAAIPGELQLIVLGAFDFFEIEQTEPGPLHKCPHPDGVPLGGESGDTPPMLFNCNSGPEGKCIPVIGGGGAGYYDHALWADNIVWQGVDWMRPVDVPHEFRYNVQVVNEGFGYGACEVIAEAWADFDDDAEFSHYSLMGFIDEDGASIFDLVVEDPHE
;
A
#
# COMPACT_ATOMS: atom_id res chain seq x y z
N MET A 1 39.41 -3.23 -3.38
CA MET A 1 39.17 -2.49 -4.63
C MET A 1 37.66 -2.38 -4.77
N GLY A 2 37.08 -1.35 -4.15
CA GLY A 2 35.64 -1.12 -4.15
C GLY A 2 35.22 -0.32 -5.38
N MET A 3 34.22 -0.81 -6.10
CA MET A 3 33.61 -0.11 -7.22
C MET A 3 32.45 0.72 -6.69
N ASN A 4 32.66 2.03 -6.50
CA ASN A 4 31.57 2.98 -6.31
C ASN A 4 30.83 3.12 -7.64
N ARG A 5 29.58 2.67 -7.70
CA ARG A 5 28.66 3.00 -8.78
C ARG A 5 27.86 4.23 -8.38
N THR A 6 28.26 5.38 -8.91
CA THR A 6 27.48 6.62 -8.86
C THR A 6 26.31 6.48 -9.84
N LEU A 7 25.09 6.38 -9.34
CA LEU A 7 23.89 6.50 -10.16
C LEU A 7 23.56 7.98 -10.33
N ALA A 8 23.50 8.42 -11.60
CA ALA A 8 23.16 9.78 -11.96
C ALA A 8 21.63 9.94 -11.92
N SER A 9 21.15 10.74 -10.96
CA SER A 9 19.78 11.26 -10.91
C SER A 9 19.45 11.98 -12.23
N HIS A 10 18.66 11.32 -13.08
CA HIS A 10 18.08 11.94 -14.27
C HIS A 10 16.79 12.64 -13.87
N ARG A 11 16.85 13.96 -13.70
CA ARG A 11 15.64 14.79 -13.76
C ARG A 11 15.05 14.68 -15.16
N VAL A 12 13.99 13.89 -15.31
CA VAL A 12 13.17 13.87 -16.53
C VAL A 12 12.45 15.20 -16.60
N GLY A 13 12.96 16.10 -17.44
CA GLY A 13 12.27 17.32 -17.81
C GLY A 13 10.97 16.96 -18.54
N HIS A 14 9.84 17.16 -17.86
CA HIS A 14 8.51 17.14 -18.45
C HIS A 14 8.46 18.09 -19.65
N THR A 15 8.66 17.55 -20.85
CA THR A 15 8.49 18.27 -22.11
C THR A 15 7.00 18.24 -22.44
N LEU A 16 6.31 19.32 -22.10
CA LEU A 16 4.91 19.54 -22.43
C LEU A 16 4.76 19.62 -23.97
N LEU A 17 4.41 18.48 -24.58
CA LEU A 17 4.15 18.37 -26.00
C LEU A 17 2.73 18.87 -26.27
N CYS A 18 2.56 20.19 -26.43
CA CYS A 18 1.34 20.78 -26.96
C CYS A 18 1.19 20.41 -28.45
N LEU A 19 0.59 19.24 -28.72
CA LEU A 19 0.04 18.94 -30.03
C LEU A 19 -1.26 19.72 -30.20
N GLY A 20 -1.16 20.79 -30.98
CA GLY A 20 -2.28 21.63 -31.36
C GLY A 20 -3.30 20.87 -32.20
N ALA A 21 -4.55 20.90 -31.74
CA ALA A 21 -5.72 20.85 -32.60
C ALA A 21 -6.54 22.12 -32.33
N CYS A 22 -6.39 23.10 -33.24
CA CYS A 22 -7.24 24.27 -33.33
C CYS A 22 -8.70 23.84 -33.46
N SER A 23 -9.53 24.20 -32.48
CA SER A 23 -10.95 24.44 -32.70
C SER A 23 -11.34 25.65 -31.88
N ALA A 24 -11.73 26.70 -32.61
CA ALA A 24 -12.06 28.00 -32.09
C ALA A 24 -13.28 27.92 -31.16
N LEU A 25 -13.05 28.10 -29.86
CA LEU A 25 -14.06 28.59 -28.94
C LEU A 25 -13.58 29.90 -28.33
N SER A 26 -14.42 30.92 -28.51
CA SER A 26 -14.24 32.26 -27.99
C SER A 26 -14.34 32.23 -26.46
N LEU A 27 -13.20 32.23 -25.77
CA LEU A 27 -13.16 32.53 -24.33
C LEU A 27 -13.22 34.04 -24.14
N ALA A 28 -14.28 34.51 -23.50
CA ALA A 28 -14.31 35.83 -22.90
C ALA A 28 -13.35 35.82 -21.69
N CYS A 29 -12.30 36.63 -21.75
CA CYS A 29 -11.47 36.94 -20.60
C CYS A 29 -12.30 37.77 -19.62
N VAL A 30 -12.76 37.13 -18.54
CA VAL A 30 -13.30 37.84 -17.38
C VAL A 30 -12.11 38.11 -16.46
N ASP A 31 -11.78 39.40 -16.34
CA ASP A 31 -10.75 39.96 -15.49
C ASP A 31 -11.19 39.81 -14.02
N SER A 32 -10.77 38.74 -13.37
CA SER A 32 -10.95 38.54 -11.92
C SER A 32 -9.78 39.19 -11.19
N THR A 33 -9.94 40.46 -10.85
CA THR A 33 -9.13 41.12 -9.81
C THR A 33 -9.41 40.45 -8.47
N LEU A 34 -8.48 39.60 -8.02
CA LEU A 34 -8.49 39.02 -6.67
C LEU A 34 -8.27 40.13 -5.62
N PRO A 35 -9.10 40.22 -4.57
CA PRO A 35 -8.86 41.11 -3.46
C PRO A 35 -7.67 40.62 -2.62
N THR A 36 -6.82 41.57 -2.25
CA THR A 36 -5.68 41.41 -1.35
C THR A 36 -6.17 40.98 0.03
N PRO A 37 -5.65 39.90 0.64
CA PRO A 37 -5.98 39.59 2.03
C PRO A 37 -5.35 40.64 2.94
N SER A 38 -6.18 41.22 3.81
CA SER A 38 -5.74 42.12 4.88
C SER A 38 -5.08 41.29 5.97
N ALA A 39 -3.90 41.73 6.38
CA ALA A 39 -3.20 41.23 7.56
C ALA A 39 -3.93 41.76 8.79
N ASP A 40 -4.57 40.87 9.54
CA ASP A 40 -4.97 41.14 10.92
C ASP A 40 -4.05 40.33 11.84
N ASP A 41 -3.36 41.13 12.66
CA ASP A 41 -2.38 40.84 13.68
C ASP A 41 -3.13 40.58 14.99
N GLU A 42 -3.11 39.35 15.50
CA GLU A 42 -3.57 39.04 16.85
C GLU A 42 -2.45 38.26 17.56
N THR A 43 -1.63 39.04 18.25
CA THR A 43 -0.59 38.60 19.18
C THR A 43 -1.26 38.04 20.45
N GLY A 44 -1.24 36.72 20.62
CA GLY A 44 -1.71 36.05 21.83
C GLY A 44 -0.55 35.39 22.58
N GLU A 45 0.00 36.10 23.56
CA GLU A 45 0.88 35.53 24.58
C GLU A 45 0.07 34.57 25.47
N SER A 46 0.57 33.36 25.67
CA SER A 46 0.26 32.56 26.85
C SER A 46 1.51 31.86 27.34
N GLU A 47 1.92 32.27 28.53
CA GLU A 47 3.00 31.78 29.37
C GLU A 47 2.63 30.42 30.00
N ASP A 48 3.68 29.68 30.42
CA ASP A 48 3.69 28.81 31.62
C ASP A 48 2.95 27.44 31.55
N GLU A 49 3.46 26.28 32.01
CA GLU A 49 4.59 25.94 32.88
C GLU A 49 5.23 24.60 32.51
N ALA A 50 6.51 24.48 32.90
CA ALA A 50 7.27 23.24 32.96
C ALA A 50 6.74 22.29 34.05
N THR A 51 6.74 20.99 33.77
CA THR A 51 6.86 19.97 34.82
C THR A 51 7.73 18.83 34.30
N SER A 52 8.95 18.77 34.80
CA SER A 52 9.89 17.66 34.65
C SER A 52 9.62 16.64 35.75
N GLU A 53 9.27 15.40 35.42
CA GLU A 53 9.42 14.28 36.34
C GLU A 53 10.40 13.27 35.73
N ASP A 54 11.57 13.29 36.37
CA ASP A 54 12.70 12.41 36.25
C ASP A 54 12.30 11.05 36.86
N THR A 55 12.41 9.95 36.10
CA THR A 55 12.39 8.60 36.68
C THR A 55 13.37 7.74 35.91
N THR A 56 14.62 7.80 36.38
CA THR A 56 15.62 6.75 36.27
C THR A 56 15.12 5.47 36.95
N GLU A 57 15.09 4.35 36.22
CA GLU A 57 15.36 3.05 36.83
C GLU A 57 16.17 2.18 35.87
N SER A 58 17.35 1.80 36.36
CA SER A 58 18.29 0.88 35.76
C SER A 58 17.89 -0.56 36.10
N THR A 59 18.03 -1.46 35.13
CA THR A 59 18.20 -2.92 35.33
C THR A 59 19.03 -3.38 34.13
N GLU A 60 20.34 -3.59 34.29
CA GLU A 60 20.96 -4.87 34.70
C GLU A 60 20.40 -6.02 33.83
N ASP A 61 21.04 -6.33 32.70
CA ASP A 61 22.17 -7.26 32.57
C ASP A 61 21.69 -8.70 32.76
N ASP A 62 21.48 -9.44 31.66
CA ASP A 62 21.67 -10.89 31.71
C ASP A 62 22.10 -11.47 30.36
N THR A 63 23.22 -12.15 30.48
CA THR A 63 23.99 -12.83 29.45
C THR A 63 23.35 -14.20 29.23
N THR A 64 23.11 -14.65 27.99
CA THR A 64 22.88 -16.08 27.74
C THR A 64 23.56 -16.54 26.46
N GLU A 65 24.14 -17.74 26.61
CA GLU A 65 25.23 -18.30 25.87
C GLU A 65 24.85 -18.83 24.48
N SER A 66 25.81 -18.71 23.57
CA SER A 66 25.90 -19.48 22.33
C SER A 66 25.76 -20.98 22.60
N THR A 67 24.87 -21.66 21.87
CA THR A 67 24.92 -23.12 21.74
C THR A 67 25.23 -23.44 20.29
N GLU A 68 26.47 -23.84 20.04
CA GLU A 68 26.90 -24.52 18.82
C GLU A 68 26.37 -25.95 18.89
N ASP A 69 25.56 -26.38 17.93
CA ASP A 69 25.24 -27.80 17.74
C ASP A 69 25.55 -28.21 16.30
N ASP A 70 26.71 -28.85 16.17
CA ASP A 70 27.09 -29.76 15.09
C ASP A 70 26.09 -30.93 15.04
N THR A 71 25.41 -31.17 13.92
CA THR A 71 24.74 -32.46 13.69
C THR A 71 24.76 -32.87 12.21
N THR A 72 25.82 -33.61 11.89
CA THR A 72 25.83 -34.92 11.19
C THR A 72 25.35 -35.02 9.74
N GLU A 73 26.33 -35.23 8.86
CA GLU A 73 26.19 -35.99 7.60
C GLU A 73 25.65 -37.40 7.84
N SER A 74 24.75 -37.86 6.96
CA SER A 74 24.66 -39.20 6.35
C SER A 74 23.20 -39.63 6.20
N THR A 75 22.76 -39.97 4.99
CA THR A 75 22.57 -41.38 4.56
C THR A 75 21.76 -41.37 3.26
N GLU A 76 22.37 -41.89 2.21
CA GLU A 76 21.74 -42.28 0.96
C GLU A 76 20.85 -43.50 1.25
N ASP A 77 19.54 -43.40 1.06
CA ASP A 77 18.70 -44.59 0.87
C ASP A 77 17.70 -44.34 -0.26
N ASP A 78 18.04 -45.04 -1.35
CA ASP A 78 17.34 -45.16 -2.61
C ASP A 78 16.09 -46.03 -2.40
N ALA A 79 14.95 -45.41 -2.17
CA ALA A 79 13.65 -46.07 -2.09
C ALA A 79 12.79 -45.60 -3.27
N THR A 80 12.86 -46.38 -4.36
CA THR A 80 11.91 -46.31 -5.48
C THR A 80 10.53 -46.81 -5.00
N GLU A 81 9.81 -45.96 -4.28
CA GLU A 81 8.42 -46.22 -3.91
C GLU A 81 7.52 -45.91 -5.10
N SER A 82 6.78 -46.93 -5.53
CA SER A 82 5.82 -46.83 -6.62
C SER A 82 4.57 -46.14 -6.06
N THR A 83 4.49 -44.83 -6.22
CA THR A 83 3.29 -44.06 -5.92
C THR A 83 2.19 -44.49 -6.88
N GLU A 84 1.19 -45.22 -6.35
CA GLU A 84 -0.07 -45.42 -7.05
C GLU A 84 -0.72 -44.04 -7.17
N GLU A 85 -0.76 -43.55 -8.40
CA GLU A 85 -1.34 -42.27 -8.80
C GLU A 85 -2.86 -42.40 -8.71
N ASP A 86 -3.38 -42.27 -7.48
CA ASP A 86 -4.81 -42.08 -7.23
C ASP A 86 -5.20 -40.78 -7.91
N THR A 87 -5.75 -40.93 -9.12
CA THR A 87 -6.37 -39.89 -9.92
C THR A 87 -7.71 -39.56 -9.28
N GLU A 88 -7.67 -38.93 -8.11
CA GLU A 88 -8.78 -38.10 -7.62
C GLU A 88 -9.07 -37.14 -8.77
N THR A 89 -10.25 -37.26 -9.37
CA THR A 89 -10.73 -36.31 -10.37
C THR A 89 -10.98 -35.01 -9.63
N ASP A 90 -9.91 -34.25 -9.45
CA ASP A 90 -9.92 -32.84 -9.12
C ASP A 90 -10.93 -32.20 -10.07
N THR A 91 -12.07 -31.80 -9.51
CA THR A 91 -13.09 -31.05 -10.24
C THR A 91 -12.60 -29.62 -10.36
N GLY A 92 -11.43 -29.47 -10.99
CA GLY A 92 -10.64 -28.26 -10.99
C GLY A 92 -11.51 -27.07 -11.32
N PHE A 93 -11.59 -26.15 -10.37
CA PHE A 93 -12.20 -24.85 -10.58
C PHE A 93 -11.44 -24.15 -11.71
N GLU A 94 -12.09 -24.01 -12.86
CA GLU A 94 -11.50 -23.35 -14.03
C GLU A 94 -11.87 -21.87 -13.97
N LEU A 95 -10.90 -21.05 -13.59
CA LEU A 95 -11.04 -19.59 -13.62
C LEU A 95 -11.49 -19.09 -14.98
N SER A 96 -12.38 -18.10 -14.96
CA SER A 96 -12.82 -17.47 -16.18
C SER A 96 -11.67 -16.70 -16.83
N PRO A 97 -11.68 -16.50 -18.17
CA PRO A 97 -10.70 -15.63 -18.82
C PRO A 97 -10.70 -14.19 -18.30
N GLU A 98 -11.81 -13.75 -17.68
CA GLU A 98 -11.95 -12.43 -17.09
C GLU A 98 -11.21 -12.36 -15.75
N ASP A 99 -11.37 -13.37 -14.90
CA ASP A 99 -10.69 -13.51 -13.60
C ASP A 99 -9.17 -13.60 -13.82
N LEU A 100 -8.72 -14.39 -14.80
CA LEU A 100 -7.31 -14.48 -15.19
C LEU A 100 -6.73 -13.13 -15.66
N ALA A 101 -7.54 -12.30 -16.31
CA ALA A 101 -7.12 -10.97 -16.73
C ALA A 101 -7.04 -10.01 -15.55
N GLU A 102 -7.92 -10.15 -14.55
CA GLU A 102 -7.91 -9.37 -13.32
C GLU A 102 -6.69 -9.71 -12.46
N ILE A 103 -6.42 -11.01 -12.26
CA ILE A 103 -5.22 -11.51 -11.57
C ILE A 103 -3.94 -11.00 -12.24
N ALA A 104 -3.90 -10.99 -13.58
CA ALA A 104 -2.75 -10.48 -14.32
C ALA A 104 -2.52 -8.97 -14.14
N ALA A 105 -3.53 -8.21 -13.70
CA ALA A 105 -3.42 -6.77 -13.44
C ALA A 105 -2.88 -6.46 -12.03
N ILE A 106 -3.06 -7.36 -11.06
CA ILE A 106 -2.70 -7.16 -9.65
C ILE A 106 -1.27 -6.68 -9.41
N PRO A 107 -0.22 -7.24 -10.06
CA PRO A 107 1.14 -6.74 -9.86
C PRO A 107 1.27 -5.25 -10.20
N GLY A 108 0.56 -4.79 -11.24
CA GLY A 108 0.56 -3.39 -11.65
C GLY A 108 -0.24 -2.50 -10.70
N GLU A 109 -1.36 -2.99 -10.17
CA GLU A 109 -2.18 -2.25 -9.21
C GLU A 109 -1.45 -2.07 -7.86
N LEU A 110 -0.88 -3.13 -7.31
CA LEU A 110 -0.08 -3.05 -6.08
C LEU A 110 1.14 -2.15 -6.26
N GLN A 111 1.78 -2.17 -7.44
CA GLN A 111 2.87 -1.26 -7.75
C GLN A 111 2.43 0.21 -7.73
N LEU A 112 1.25 0.53 -8.27
CA LEU A 112 0.73 1.90 -8.23
C LEU A 112 0.47 2.37 -6.80
N ILE A 113 -0.03 1.49 -5.93
CA ILE A 113 -0.24 1.78 -4.51
C ILE A 113 1.09 2.09 -3.80
N VAL A 114 2.11 1.23 -3.99
CA VAL A 114 3.45 1.44 -3.43
C VAL A 114 4.08 2.74 -3.92
N LEU A 115 3.96 3.03 -5.22
CA LEU A 115 4.46 4.29 -5.81
C LEU A 115 3.71 5.51 -5.26
N GLY A 116 2.40 5.41 -5.02
CA GLY A 116 1.64 6.47 -4.38
C GLY A 116 2.12 6.78 -2.97
N ALA A 117 2.49 5.75 -2.20
CA ALA A 117 3.11 5.96 -0.88
C ALA A 117 4.47 6.66 -0.97
N PHE A 118 5.27 6.35 -1.99
CA PHE A 118 6.55 7.04 -2.25
C PHE A 118 6.35 8.49 -2.68
N ASP A 119 5.38 8.76 -3.56
CA ASP A 119 5.05 10.13 -3.98
C ASP A 119 4.59 10.97 -2.78
N PHE A 120 3.77 10.39 -1.89
CA PHE A 120 3.37 11.03 -0.64
C PHE A 120 4.58 11.36 0.23
N PHE A 121 5.46 10.39 0.44
CA PHE A 121 6.69 10.58 1.20
C PHE A 121 7.52 11.73 0.61
N GLU A 122 7.79 11.73 -0.69
CA GLU A 122 8.57 12.80 -1.34
C GLU A 122 7.92 14.19 -1.20
N ILE A 123 6.58 14.28 -1.28
CA ILE A 123 5.84 15.55 -1.12
C ILE A 123 5.95 16.07 0.31
N GLU A 124 5.79 15.20 1.31
CA GLU A 124 5.87 15.56 2.72
C GLU A 124 7.32 15.84 3.16
N GLN A 125 8.33 15.36 2.41
CA GLN A 125 9.76 15.55 2.69
C GLN A 125 10.38 16.86 2.19
N THR A 126 9.58 17.92 2.01
CA THR A 126 10.10 19.20 1.48
C THR A 126 11.04 19.95 2.45
N GLU A 127 11.00 19.68 3.76
CA GLU A 127 11.92 20.25 4.75
C GLU A 127 12.34 19.21 5.81
N PRO A 128 13.59 19.24 6.32
CA PRO A 128 14.00 18.43 7.47
C PRO A 128 13.11 18.74 8.68
N GLY A 129 12.41 17.75 9.22
CA GLY A 129 11.43 17.91 10.29
C GLY A 129 11.43 16.72 11.26
N PRO A 130 10.82 16.85 12.45
CA PRO A 130 10.94 15.82 13.50
C PRO A 130 10.20 14.51 13.21
N LEU A 131 9.29 14.47 12.22
CA LEU A 131 8.55 13.28 11.83
C LEU A 131 8.31 13.31 10.31
N HIS A 132 9.08 12.50 9.60
CA HIS A 132 8.92 12.19 8.17
C HIS A 132 7.96 11.00 8.04
N LYS A 133 7.01 10.99 7.09
CA LYS A 133 5.90 10.02 7.16
C LYS A 133 5.37 9.54 5.81
N CYS A 134 5.24 8.21 5.65
CA CYS A 134 4.23 7.58 4.81
C CYS A 134 2.82 8.05 5.20
N PRO A 135 1.80 7.85 4.33
CA PRO A 135 0.39 7.96 4.73
C PRO A 135 0.11 7.09 5.95
N HIS A 136 -0.45 7.64 7.02
CA HIS A 136 -0.75 6.86 8.24
C HIS A 136 -2.12 7.26 8.82
N PRO A 137 -2.80 6.37 9.55
CA PRO A 137 -4.04 6.72 10.23
C PRO A 137 -3.85 7.82 11.30
N ASP A 138 -4.93 8.53 11.64
CA ASP A 138 -4.88 9.58 12.65
C ASP A 138 -4.43 9.05 14.02
N GLY A 139 -3.51 9.78 14.67
CA GLY A 139 -3.00 9.44 15.99
C GLY A 139 -1.94 8.33 16.05
N VAL A 140 -1.58 7.72 14.90
CA VAL A 140 -0.55 6.67 14.81
C VAL A 140 0.60 7.08 13.86
N PRO A 141 1.43 8.06 14.24
CA PRO A 141 2.44 8.64 13.34
C PRO A 141 3.53 7.66 12.90
N LEU A 142 3.72 6.56 13.63
CA LEU A 142 4.72 5.53 13.32
C LEU A 142 4.25 4.52 12.27
N GLY A 143 3.05 4.68 11.72
CA GLY A 143 2.48 3.75 10.76
C GLY A 143 1.18 3.11 11.26
N GLY A 144 0.66 2.18 10.48
CA GLY A 144 -0.64 1.59 10.64
C GLY A 144 -1.16 1.03 9.32
N GLU A 145 -2.42 0.64 9.31
CA GLU A 145 -3.05 0.02 8.14
C GLU A 145 -4.28 0.84 7.69
N SER A 146 -4.59 0.76 6.40
CA SER A 146 -5.87 1.26 5.88
C SER A 146 -7.04 0.41 6.39
N GLY A 147 -6.78 -0.88 6.64
CA GLY A 147 -7.81 -1.91 6.78
C GLY A 147 -8.32 -2.38 5.41
N ASP A 148 -8.87 -3.59 5.39
CA ASP A 148 -9.35 -4.22 4.15
C ASP A 148 -10.50 -3.43 3.53
N THR A 149 -10.37 -3.13 2.25
CA THR A 149 -11.37 -2.38 1.50
C THR A 149 -11.78 -3.12 0.23
N PRO A 150 -13.04 -3.61 0.13
CA PRO A 150 -14.03 -3.66 1.21
C PRO A 150 -13.60 -4.63 2.35
N PRO A 151 -14.22 -4.55 3.54
CA PRO A 151 -13.87 -5.41 4.68
C PRO A 151 -13.98 -6.90 4.35
N MET A 152 -13.12 -7.75 4.93
CA MET A 152 -13.11 -9.20 4.66
C MET A 152 -14.44 -9.92 4.94
N LEU A 153 -15.27 -9.39 5.84
CA LEU A 153 -16.61 -9.93 6.11
C LEU A 153 -17.62 -9.64 4.99
N PHE A 154 -17.26 -8.82 4.00
CA PHE A 154 -18.10 -8.47 2.87
C PHE A 154 -17.92 -9.50 1.74
N ASN A 155 -18.94 -10.32 1.50
CA ASN A 155 -18.92 -11.34 0.45
C ASN A 155 -19.09 -10.69 -0.94
N CYS A 156 -18.02 -10.66 -1.74
CA CYS A 156 -18.02 -10.16 -3.12
C CYS A 156 -18.83 -11.06 -4.06
N ASN A 157 -18.78 -12.38 -3.84
CA ASN A 157 -19.52 -13.41 -4.60
C ASN A 157 -21.04 -13.19 -4.61
N SER A 158 -21.56 -12.44 -3.65
CA SER A 158 -22.97 -12.04 -3.57
C SER A 158 -23.38 -10.94 -4.56
N GLY A 159 -22.41 -10.33 -5.25
CA GLY A 159 -22.61 -9.28 -6.23
C GLY A 159 -22.93 -9.77 -7.65
N PRO A 160 -23.27 -8.84 -8.55
CA PRO A 160 -23.34 -9.15 -9.97
C PRO A 160 -22.02 -9.77 -10.44
N GLU A 161 -22.11 -10.90 -11.13
CA GLU A 161 -20.95 -11.63 -11.68
C GLU A 161 -19.96 -12.11 -10.60
N GLY A 162 -20.38 -12.19 -9.33
CA GLY A 162 -19.50 -12.58 -8.23
C GLY A 162 -18.56 -11.47 -7.76
N LYS A 163 -18.78 -10.22 -8.19
CA LYS A 163 -17.84 -9.12 -7.97
C LYS A 163 -18.31 -8.12 -6.93
N CYS A 164 -17.34 -7.50 -6.28
CA CYS A 164 -17.49 -6.33 -5.45
C CYS A 164 -17.64 -5.06 -6.31
N ILE A 165 -18.62 -4.21 -6.01
CA ILE A 165 -18.90 -2.98 -6.76
C ILE A 165 -18.99 -1.79 -5.80
N PRO A 166 -18.04 -0.83 -5.85
CA PRO A 166 -18.13 0.39 -5.06
C PRO A 166 -19.22 1.31 -5.63
N VAL A 167 -20.09 1.82 -4.77
CA VAL A 167 -21.17 2.76 -5.11
C VAL A 167 -21.27 3.87 -4.07
N ILE A 168 -21.77 5.03 -4.45
CA ILE A 168 -21.96 6.13 -3.49
C ILE A 168 -23.18 5.84 -2.61
N GLY A 169 -22.97 5.79 -1.29
CA GLY A 169 -24.05 5.55 -0.31
C GLY A 169 -24.37 4.07 -0.06
N GLY A 170 -23.53 3.17 -0.57
CA GLY A 170 -23.69 1.71 -0.41
C GLY A 170 -24.83 1.11 -1.24
N GLY A 171 -25.06 -0.20 -1.07
CA GLY A 171 -26.07 -0.92 -1.84
C GLY A 171 -26.47 -2.27 -1.27
N GLY A 172 -27.01 -3.13 -2.14
CA GLY A 172 -27.38 -4.51 -1.82
C GLY A 172 -26.17 -5.46 -1.79
N ALA A 173 -26.44 -6.76 -1.92
CA ALA A 173 -25.41 -7.79 -2.01
C ALA A 173 -24.35 -7.46 -3.08
N GLY A 174 -23.06 -7.56 -2.73
CA GLY A 174 -21.91 -7.19 -3.56
C GLY A 174 -21.66 -5.70 -3.79
N TYR A 175 -22.55 -4.81 -3.36
CA TYR A 175 -22.35 -3.36 -3.43
C TYR A 175 -21.90 -2.79 -2.09
N TYR A 176 -20.80 -2.05 -2.07
CA TYR A 176 -20.28 -1.41 -0.86
C TYR A 176 -20.12 0.10 -1.07
N ASP A 177 -20.05 0.85 0.03
CA ASP A 177 -19.94 2.31 -0.06
C ASP A 177 -18.52 2.71 -0.49
N HIS A 178 -18.39 3.48 -1.57
CA HIS A 178 -17.10 4.02 -2.02
C HIS A 178 -16.46 4.94 -0.95
N ALA A 179 -17.23 5.45 0.01
CA ALA A 179 -16.71 6.17 1.17
C ALA A 179 -15.64 5.38 1.95
N LEU A 180 -15.65 4.05 1.90
CA LEU A 180 -14.60 3.22 2.53
C LEU A 180 -13.19 3.51 1.98
N TRP A 181 -13.10 3.87 0.69
CA TRP A 181 -11.86 4.38 0.09
C TRP A 181 -11.67 5.86 0.40
N ALA A 182 -12.69 6.66 0.05
CA ALA A 182 -12.57 8.10 -0.03
C ALA A 182 -12.40 8.78 1.34
N ASP A 183 -12.90 8.19 2.42
CA ASP A 183 -12.81 8.76 3.78
C ASP A 183 -11.60 8.22 4.56
N ASN A 184 -10.83 7.29 3.99
CA ASN A 184 -9.65 6.71 4.62
C ASN A 184 -8.38 7.49 4.25
N ILE A 185 -7.70 8.03 5.26
CA ILE A 185 -6.54 8.90 5.04
C ILE A 185 -5.34 8.16 4.43
N VAL A 186 -5.21 6.85 4.65
CA VAL A 186 -4.14 6.05 4.04
C VAL A 186 -4.39 5.92 2.54
N TRP A 187 -5.62 5.57 2.13
CA TRP A 187 -6.01 5.50 0.71
C TRP A 187 -5.88 6.84 -0.01
N GLN A 188 -6.31 7.93 0.65
CA GLN A 188 -6.10 9.28 0.13
C GLN A 188 -4.62 9.60 -0.03
N GLY A 189 -3.78 9.20 0.93
CA GLY A 189 -2.35 9.49 0.89
C GLY A 189 -1.62 8.75 -0.23
N VAL A 190 -2.00 7.51 -0.54
CA VAL A 190 -1.43 6.77 -1.68
C VAL A 190 -2.08 7.13 -3.04
N ASP A 191 -3.03 8.06 -3.06
CA ASP A 191 -3.78 8.49 -4.25
C ASP A 191 -4.32 7.32 -5.10
N TRP A 192 -4.80 6.27 -4.44
CA TRP A 192 -5.32 5.07 -5.09
C TRP A 192 -6.67 4.66 -4.50
N MET A 193 -7.64 4.44 -5.38
CA MET A 193 -8.99 3.99 -5.02
C MET A 193 -9.66 3.28 -6.20
N ARG A 194 -10.53 2.30 -5.93
CA ARG A 194 -11.34 1.66 -6.97
C ARG A 194 -12.38 2.64 -7.52
N PRO A 195 -12.50 2.83 -8.84
CA PRO A 195 -13.50 3.73 -9.39
C PRO A 195 -14.94 3.28 -9.07
N VAL A 196 -15.83 4.24 -8.82
CA VAL A 196 -17.27 4.02 -8.63
C VAL A 196 -17.85 3.24 -9.83
N ASP A 197 -18.76 2.31 -9.54
CA ASP A 197 -19.47 1.46 -10.51
C ASP A 197 -18.57 0.53 -11.35
N VAL A 198 -17.31 0.32 -10.94
CA VAL A 198 -16.39 -0.65 -11.59
C VAL A 198 -16.29 -1.92 -10.74
N PRO A 199 -16.79 -3.07 -11.24
CA PRO A 199 -16.66 -4.36 -10.57
C PRO A 199 -15.21 -4.79 -10.39
N HIS A 200 -14.94 -5.54 -9.33
CA HIS A 200 -13.65 -6.17 -9.05
C HIS A 200 -13.80 -7.35 -8.08
N GLU A 201 -12.82 -8.24 -8.09
CA GLU A 201 -12.75 -9.46 -7.28
C GLU A 201 -11.97 -9.23 -5.98
N PHE A 202 -11.09 -8.24 -5.96
CA PHE A 202 -10.09 -8.07 -4.94
C PHE A 202 -10.50 -7.12 -3.81
N ARG A 203 -10.14 -7.49 -2.59
CA ARG A 203 -10.05 -6.59 -1.44
C ARG A 203 -8.62 -6.12 -1.32
N TYR A 204 -8.40 -4.89 -0.88
CA TYR A 204 -7.05 -4.36 -0.75
C TYR A 204 -6.79 -3.80 0.64
N ASN A 205 -5.52 -3.82 1.04
CA ASN A 205 -5.04 -3.17 2.26
C ASN A 205 -3.69 -2.52 1.97
N VAL A 206 -3.38 -1.47 2.73
CA VAL A 206 -2.06 -0.84 2.74
C VAL A 206 -1.61 -0.79 4.19
N GLN A 207 -0.48 -1.44 4.46
CA GLN A 207 0.23 -1.31 5.71
C GLN A 207 1.44 -0.41 5.52
N VAL A 208 1.68 0.48 6.48
CA VAL A 208 2.84 1.37 6.48
C VAL A 208 3.57 1.30 7.81
N VAL A 209 4.89 1.42 7.75
CA VAL A 209 5.75 1.59 8.93
C VAL A 209 6.66 2.78 8.70
N ASN A 210 6.60 3.75 9.61
CA ASN A 210 7.42 4.95 9.59
C ASN A 210 8.56 4.85 10.61
N GLU A 211 9.76 5.20 10.20
CA GLU A 211 10.85 5.44 11.14
C GLU A 211 10.64 6.77 11.87
N GLY A 212 10.63 6.72 13.20
CA GLY A 212 10.33 7.89 14.05
C GLY A 212 11.45 8.92 14.20
N PHE A 213 12.59 8.74 13.51
CA PHE A 213 13.79 9.56 13.69
C PHE A 213 14.54 9.76 12.36
N GLY A 214 15.50 10.68 12.34
CA GLY A 214 16.38 10.92 11.18
C GLY A 214 15.66 11.59 10.01
N TYR A 215 16.09 11.30 8.78
CA TYR A 215 15.35 11.66 7.55
C TYR A 215 14.08 10.83 7.38
N GLY A 216 13.82 9.89 8.29
CA GLY A 216 12.76 8.91 8.20
C GLY A 216 13.00 7.87 7.12
N ALA A 217 12.28 6.78 7.28
CA ALA A 217 12.13 5.74 6.28
C ALA A 217 10.64 5.35 6.27
N CYS A 218 10.20 4.91 5.11
CA CYS A 218 8.83 4.52 4.85
C CYS A 218 8.85 3.12 4.24
N GLU A 219 8.39 2.14 5.01
CA GLU A 219 8.09 0.80 4.53
C GLU A 219 6.59 0.73 4.23
N VAL A 220 6.23 0.17 3.08
CA VAL A 220 4.86 0.00 2.63
C VAL A 220 4.65 -1.43 2.16
N ILE A 221 3.54 -2.04 2.56
CA ILE A 221 3.08 -3.33 2.09
C ILE A 221 1.69 -3.10 1.50
N ALA A 222 1.55 -3.33 0.20
CA ALA A 222 0.27 -3.31 -0.50
C ALA A 222 -0.19 -4.75 -0.71
N GLU A 223 -1.42 -5.04 -0.28
CA GLU A 223 -1.98 -6.39 -0.29
C GLU A 223 -3.28 -6.43 -1.09
N ALA A 224 -3.54 -7.57 -1.73
CA ALA A 224 -4.81 -7.87 -2.37
C ALA A 224 -5.26 -9.31 -2.08
N TRP A 225 -6.54 -9.50 -1.80
CA TRP A 225 -7.17 -10.81 -1.54
C TRP A 225 -8.39 -11.02 -2.40
N ALA A 226 -8.54 -12.21 -2.96
CA ALA A 226 -9.74 -12.64 -3.68
C ALA A 226 -10.10 -14.08 -3.28
N ASP A 227 -11.40 -14.34 -3.20
CA ASP A 227 -12.01 -15.67 -2.98
C ASP A 227 -12.82 -15.95 -4.24
N PHE A 228 -12.25 -16.79 -5.12
CA PHE A 228 -12.77 -16.96 -6.48
C PHE A 228 -13.92 -17.98 -6.54
N ASP A 229 -14.01 -18.90 -5.59
CA ASP A 229 -14.96 -20.01 -5.61
C ASP A 229 -16.02 -20.00 -4.48
N ASP A 230 -16.01 -18.97 -3.62
CA ASP A 230 -16.90 -18.72 -2.49
C ASP A 230 -16.76 -19.73 -1.34
N ASP A 231 -15.56 -20.27 -1.12
CA ASP A 231 -15.26 -21.20 -0.03
C ASP A 231 -14.65 -20.53 1.24
N ALA A 232 -14.34 -19.23 1.15
CA ALA A 232 -13.69 -18.39 2.16
C ALA A 232 -12.21 -18.70 2.42
N GLU A 233 -11.56 -19.42 1.52
CA GLU A 233 -10.12 -19.44 1.31
C GLU A 233 -9.77 -18.31 0.31
N PHE A 234 -8.59 -17.69 0.46
CA PHE A 234 -8.26 -16.47 -0.27
C PHE A 234 -6.91 -16.59 -0.95
N SER A 235 -6.91 -16.38 -2.25
CA SER A 235 -5.70 -16.03 -2.97
C SER A 235 -5.14 -14.69 -2.45
N HIS A 236 -3.89 -14.67 -2.02
CA HIS A 236 -3.25 -13.50 -1.42
C HIS A 236 -2.04 -13.03 -2.23
N TYR A 237 -2.02 -11.73 -2.54
CA TYR A 237 -0.96 -11.07 -3.29
C TYR A 237 -0.40 -9.91 -2.46
N SER A 238 0.90 -9.86 -2.28
CA SER A 238 1.56 -8.83 -1.47
C SER A 238 2.79 -8.26 -2.17
N LEU A 239 2.90 -6.93 -2.19
CA LEU A 239 4.05 -6.21 -2.74
C LEU A 239 4.59 -5.23 -1.70
N MET A 240 5.87 -5.38 -1.39
CA MET A 240 6.57 -4.51 -0.46
C MET A 240 7.38 -3.43 -1.18
N GLY A 241 7.40 -2.24 -0.60
CA GLY A 241 8.25 -1.13 -0.99
C GLY A 241 8.92 -0.49 0.23
N PHE A 242 10.09 0.10 0.01
CA PHE A 242 10.84 0.84 1.02
C PHE A 242 11.45 2.11 0.41
N ILE A 243 11.33 3.25 1.08
CA ILE A 243 11.95 4.51 0.68
C ILE A 243 12.58 5.22 1.89
N ASP A 244 13.80 5.72 1.71
CA ASP A 244 14.57 6.47 2.70
C ASP A 244 15.44 7.56 2.03
N GLU A 245 16.46 8.06 2.75
CA GLU A 245 17.41 9.06 2.23
C GLU A 245 18.30 8.54 1.08
N ASP A 246 18.50 7.22 0.98
CA ASP A 246 19.30 6.57 -0.06
C ASP A 246 18.47 6.26 -1.32
N GLY A 247 17.14 6.25 -1.20
CA GLY A 247 16.18 6.22 -2.30
C GLY A 247 15.08 5.18 -2.13
N ALA A 248 14.41 4.85 -3.22
CA ALA A 248 13.28 3.92 -3.24
C ALA A 248 13.67 2.53 -3.78
N SER A 249 13.12 1.48 -3.18
CA SER A 249 13.22 0.08 -3.61
C SER A 249 11.85 -0.59 -3.56
N ILE A 250 11.53 -1.37 -4.59
CA ILE A 250 10.33 -2.23 -4.63
C ILE A 250 10.82 -3.67 -4.75
N PHE A 251 10.26 -4.55 -3.94
CA PHE A 251 10.62 -5.96 -3.87
C PHE A 251 9.76 -6.80 -4.82
N ASP A 252 10.11 -8.08 -4.97
CA ASP A 252 9.34 -9.00 -5.79
C ASP A 252 7.96 -9.26 -5.17
N LEU A 253 6.96 -9.44 -6.02
CA LEU A 253 5.61 -9.83 -5.62
C LEU A 253 5.64 -11.19 -4.92
N VAL A 254 5.00 -11.27 -3.76
CA VAL A 254 4.71 -12.52 -3.05
C VAL A 254 3.28 -12.93 -3.39
N VAL A 255 3.09 -14.19 -3.75
CA VAL A 255 1.78 -14.79 -4.02
C VAL A 255 1.64 -16.02 -3.14
N GLU A 256 0.60 -16.04 -2.32
CA GLU A 256 0.23 -17.14 -1.43
C GLU A 256 -1.12 -17.70 -1.90
N ASP A 257 -1.21 -19.03 -1.91
CA ASP A 257 -2.41 -19.79 -2.28
C ASP A 257 -3.07 -19.33 -3.59
N PRO A 258 -2.32 -19.37 -4.72
CA PRO A 258 -2.81 -18.83 -5.98
C PRO A 258 -3.97 -19.66 -6.51
N HIS A 259 -5.11 -18.99 -6.72
CA HIS A 259 -6.31 -19.56 -7.36
C HIS A 259 -7.06 -20.58 -6.50
N GLU A 260 -6.98 -20.45 -5.18
CA GLU A 260 -8.06 -20.91 -4.29
C GLU A 260 -9.28 -19.99 -4.48
#